data_AF-A0A7Y3CQX3-F1
#
_entry.id   AF-A0A7Y3CQX3-F1
#
_cell.length_a   1.000
_cell.length_b   1.000
_cell.length_c   1.000
_cell.angle_alpha   90.00
_cell.angle_beta   90.00
_cell.angle_gamma   90.00
#
_symmetry.space_group_name_H-M   'P 1'
#
loop_
_entity.id
_entity.type
_entity.pdbx_description
1 polymer ?
#
loop_
_entity_poly.entity_id
_entity_poly.type
_entity_poly.pdbx_seq_one_letter_code
_entity_poly.pdbx_strand_id
1 'polypeptide(L)'
;MRTILFVHWNAIEAAELIKPLQRRWAVEVECDDGAAVWRKVKESDPRTVVISLDRMPSHGRHTALSIRNPSLPLIFVGGEPEMVNALRREIPEAVFTNHEDLSKVLAGLG
;
A
#
# COMPACT_ATOMS: atom_id res chain seq x y z
N MET A 1 -16.69 4.08 8.20
CA MET A 1 -15.32 4.58 7.91
C MET A 1 -14.66 3.51 7.05
N ARG A 2 -14.18 3.83 5.84
CA ARG A 2 -13.47 2.86 4.99
C ARG A 2 -12.04 2.65 5.52
N THR A 3 -11.56 1.41 5.55
CA THR A 3 -10.25 1.03 6.09
C THR A 3 -9.11 1.34 5.10
N ILE A 4 -7.89 1.38 5.61
CA ILE A 4 -6.67 1.36 4.80
C ILE A 4 -6.20 -0.09 4.75
N LEU A 5 -5.95 -0.62 3.55
CA LEU A 5 -5.29 -1.91 3.40
C LEU A 5 -3.79 -1.71 3.25
N PHE A 6 -2.99 -2.17 4.22
CA PHE A 6 -1.53 -2.13 4.19
C PHE A 6 -0.99 -3.50 3.78
N VAL A 7 -0.25 -3.53 2.69
CA VAL A 7 0.28 -4.73 2.07
C VAL A 7 1.79 -4.79 2.27
N HIS A 8 2.27 -5.85 2.92
CA HIS A 8 3.69 -6.02 3.22
C HIS A 8 4.05 -7.50 3.38
N TRP A 9 5.21 -7.91 2.89
CA TRP A 9 5.60 -9.33 2.80
C TRP A 9 6.29 -9.89 4.05
N ASN A 10 6.00 -9.27 5.19
CA ASN A 10 6.54 -9.64 6.49
C ASN A 10 5.61 -9.09 7.56
N ALA A 11 4.93 -9.98 8.28
CA ALA A 11 3.90 -9.59 9.26
C ALA A 11 4.46 -8.84 10.48
N ILE A 12 5.70 -9.15 10.89
CA ILE A 12 6.35 -8.51 12.04
C ILE A 12 6.69 -7.05 11.69
N GLU A 13 7.33 -6.85 10.54
CA GLU A 13 7.66 -5.51 10.05
C GLU A 13 6.41 -4.69 9.79
N ALA A 14 5.39 -5.30 9.17
CA ALA A 14 4.11 -4.65 8.93
C ALA A 14 3.49 -4.14 10.23
N ALA A 15 3.44 -4.97 11.27
CA ALA A 15 2.88 -4.59 12.56
C ALA A 15 3.60 -3.39 13.18
N GLU A 16 4.94 -3.35 13.12
CA GLU A 16 5.70 -2.19 13.62
C GLU A 16 5.44 -0.93 12.80
N LEU A 17 5.42 -1.03 11.47
CA LEU A 17 5.23 0.10 10.56
C LEU A 17 3.84 0.73 10.66
N ILE A 18 2.80 -0.06 10.94
CA ILE A 18 1.43 0.47 11.03
C ILE A 18 1.04 1.00 12.41
N LYS A 19 1.78 0.69 13.49
CA LYS A 19 1.53 1.21 14.84
C LYS A 19 1.25 2.73 14.89
N PRO A 20 2.06 3.60 14.24
CA PRO A 20 1.77 5.04 14.24
C PRO A 20 0.47 5.38 13.49
N LEU A 21 0.13 4.64 12.42
CA LEU A 21 -1.06 4.87 11.61
C LEU A 21 -2.35 4.45 12.32
N GLN A 22 -2.31 3.34 13.06
CA GLN A 22 -3.46 2.81 13.80
C GLN A 22 -4.04 3.79 14.84
N ARG A 23 -3.27 4.80 15.26
CA ARG A 23 -3.74 5.86 16.16
C ARG A 23 -4.80 6.77 15.53
N ARG A 24 -4.89 6.80 14.20
CA ARG A 24 -5.71 7.78 13.46
C ARG A 24 -6.57 7.14 12.37
N TRP A 25 -6.21 5.95 11.90
CA TRP A 25 -6.94 5.23 10.87
C TRP A 25 -7.18 3.78 11.26
N ALA A 26 -8.28 3.20 10.76
CA ALA A 26 -8.47 1.77 10.77
C ALA A 26 -7.62 1.15 9.66
N VAL A 27 -6.61 0.36 10.05
CA VAL A 27 -5.65 -0.26 9.14
C VAL A 27 -5.78 -1.78 9.22
N GLU A 28 -6.04 -2.41 8.09
CA GLU A 28 -5.95 -3.85 7.90
C GLU A 28 -4.60 -4.19 7.28
N VAL A 29 -4.03 -5.34 7.66
CA VAL A 29 -2.77 -5.82 7.11
C VAL A 29 -3.03 -7.04 6.24
N GLU A 30 -2.33 -7.11 5.11
CA GLU A 30 -2.23 -8.30 4.28
C GLU A 30 -0.75 -8.60 3.99
N CYS A 31 -0.36 -9.86 4.20
CA CYS A 31 1.04 -10.31 4.12
C CYS A 31 1.28 -11.52 3.23
N ASP A 32 0.22 -12.15 2.70
CA ASP A 32 0.35 -13.32 1.84
C ASP A 32 0.74 -12.90 0.41
N ASP A 33 -0.17 -13.10 -0.55
CA ASP A 33 0.09 -12.91 -1.97
C ASP A 33 -0.90 -11.92 -2.62
N GLY A 34 -0.67 -11.62 -3.90
CA GLY A 34 -1.52 -10.70 -4.65
C GLY A 34 -2.98 -11.15 -4.80
N ALA A 35 -3.27 -12.46 -4.74
CA ALA A 35 -4.63 -12.98 -4.81
C ALA A 35 -5.38 -12.77 -3.48
N ALA A 36 -4.70 -12.93 -2.35
CA ALA A 36 -5.21 -12.57 -1.04
C ALA A 36 -5.55 -11.07 -0.97
N VAL A 37 -4.63 -10.22 -1.44
CA VAL A 37 -4.86 -8.75 -1.49
C VAL A 37 -6.08 -8.40 -2.35
N TRP A 38 -6.20 -8.97 -3.54
CA TRP A 38 -7.36 -8.72 -4.41
C TRP A 38 -8.69 -9.12 -3.75
N ARG A 39 -8.71 -10.29 -3.09
CA ARG A 39 -9.91 -10.75 -2.37
C ARG A 39 -10.26 -9.77 -1.26
N LYS A 40 -9.25 -9.34 -0.49
CA LYS A 40 -9.43 -8.37 0.59
C LYS A 40 -9.97 -7.03 0.09
N VAL A 41 -9.42 -6.51 -1.02
CA VAL A 41 -9.93 -5.29 -1.64
C VAL A 41 -11.42 -5.40 -1.98
N LYS A 42 -11.88 -6.57 -2.45
CA LYS A 42 -13.30 -6.81 -2.74
C LYS A 42 -14.16 -6.96 -1.49
N GLU A 43 -13.63 -7.57 -0.44
CA GLU A 43 -14.36 -7.86 0.79
C GLU A 43 -14.46 -6.63 1.71
N SER A 44 -13.39 -5.85 1.84
CA SER A 44 -13.32 -4.71 2.76
C SER A 44 -13.54 -3.35 2.11
N ASP A 45 -13.56 -3.28 0.77
CA ASP A 45 -13.76 -2.04 -0.01
C ASP A 45 -12.95 -0.86 0.56
N PRO A 46 -11.60 -1.01 0.64
CA PRO A 46 -10.75 -0.07 1.35
C PRO A 46 -10.77 1.31 0.69
N ARG A 47 -10.55 2.36 1.48
CA ARG A 47 -10.42 3.73 0.95
C ARG A 47 -9.20 3.87 0.04
N THR A 48 -8.13 3.15 0.37
CA THR A 48 -6.85 3.15 -0.33
C THR A 48 -6.07 1.90 0.02
N VAL A 49 -5.15 1.50 -0.86
CA VAL A 49 -4.20 0.42 -0.62
C VAL A 49 -2.79 0.99 -0.58
N VAL A 50 -2.08 0.69 0.50
CA VAL A 50 -0.67 1.03 0.70
C VAL A 50 0.15 -0.23 0.47
N ILE A 51 1.11 -0.20 -0.45
CA ILE A 51 1.93 -1.35 -0.81
C ILE A 51 3.40 -1.04 -0.48
N SER A 52 4.00 -1.80 0.43
CA SER A 52 5.43 -1.69 0.72
C SER A 52 6.28 -2.28 -0.41
N LEU A 53 7.35 -1.56 -0.75
CA LEU A 53 8.36 -1.97 -1.72
C LEU A 53 9.67 -2.43 -1.05
N ASP A 54 9.74 -2.50 0.28
CA ASP A 54 11.00 -2.72 1.02
C ASP A 54 11.55 -4.15 0.90
N ARG A 55 10.67 -5.13 0.70
CA ARG A 55 11.05 -6.56 0.67
C ARG A 55 10.90 -7.20 -0.70
N MET A 56 9.73 -7.08 -1.32
CA MET A 56 9.42 -7.74 -2.59
C MET A 56 8.77 -6.73 -3.55
N PRO A 57 9.54 -5.78 -4.08
CA PRO A 57 8.99 -4.72 -4.93
C PRO A 57 8.36 -5.25 -6.22
N SER A 58 8.88 -6.35 -6.80
CA SER A 58 8.25 -7.01 -7.95
C SER A 58 6.88 -7.61 -7.63
N HIS A 59 6.69 -8.13 -6.41
CA HIS A 59 5.39 -8.65 -5.94
C HIS A 59 4.43 -7.50 -5.65
N GLY A 60 4.93 -6.41 -5.04
CA GLY A 60 4.17 -5.17 -4.87
C GLY A 60 3.66 -4.61 -6.19
N ARG A 61 4.53 -4.55 -7.20
CA ARG A 61 4.15 -4.16 -8.57
C ARG A 61 3.06 -5.06 -9.16
N HIS A 62 3.25 -6.39 -9.13
CA HIS A 62 2.27 -7.32 -9.70
C HIS A 62 0.91 -7.21 -8.98
N THR A 63 0.94 -7.09 -7.66
CA THR A 63 -0.25 -6.88 -6.83
C THR A 63 -0.96 -5.58 -7.20
N ALA A 64 -0.23 -4.48 -7.33
CA ALA A 64 -0.80 -3.19 -7.73
C ALA A 64 -1.50 -3.27 -9.09
N LEU A 65 -0.88 -3.92 -10.07
CA LEU A 65 -1.46 -4.10 -11.40
C LEU A 65 -2.73 -4.97 -11.38
N SER A 66 -2.82 -5.96 -10.50
CA SER A 66 -3.98 -6.85 -10.41
C SER A 66 -5.19 -6.23 -9.68
N ILE A 67 -4.95 -5.28 -8.77
CA ILE A 67 -6.01 -4.58 -8.01
C ILE A 67 -6.31 -3.17 -8.52
N ARG A 68 -5.56 -2.68 -9.51
CA ARG A 68 -5.66 -1.32 -10.03
C ARG A 68 -7.09 -1.02 -10.47
N ASN A 69 -7.64 0.08 -9.93
CA ASN A 69 -8.96 0.59 -10.25
C ASN A 69 -8.91 2.13 -10.17
N PRO A 70 -9.47 2.88 -11.15
CA PRO A 70 -9.52 4.34 -11.11
C PRO A 70 -10.10 4.94 -9.82
N SER A 71 -11.00 4.24 -9.15
CA SER A 71 -11.62 4.70 -7.89
C SER A 71 -10.87 4.27 -6.63
N LEU A 72 -9.78 3.51 -6.75
CA LEU A 72 -8.99 2.99 -5.64
C LEU A 72 -7.58 3.60 -5.66
N PRO A 73 -7.31 4.64 -4.85
CA PRO A 73 -5.98 5.21 -4.73
C PRO A 73 -4.97 4.17 -4.27
N LEU A 74 -3.87 4.05 -5.03
CA LEU A 74 -2.73 3.21 -4.68
C LEU A 74 -1.60 4.10 -4.15
N ILE A 75 -1.03 3.72 -3.02
CA ILE A 75 0.16 4.34 -2.45
C ILE A 75 1.27 3.29 -2.38
N PHE A 76 2.42 3.58 -2.97
CA PHE A 76 3.64 2.82 -2.73
C PHE A 76 4.47 3.49 -1.64
N VAL A 77 4.98 2.68 -0.71
CA VAL A 77 5.82 3.16 0.39
C VAL A 77 7.16 2.45 0.42
N GLY A 78 8.23 3.21 0.62
CA GLY A 78 9.59 2.69 0.73
C GLY A 78 10.16 2.19 -0.60
N GLY A 79 11.11 1.26 -0.51
CA GLY A 79 11.81 0.67 -1.65
C GLY A 79 12.94 1.53 -2.25
N GLU A 80 13.76 0.87 -3.07
CA GLU A 80 14.94 1.48 -3.69
C GLU A 80 14.57 2.51 -4.77
N PRO A 81 15.29 3.65 -4.87
CA PRO A 81 14.94 4.74 -5.79
C PRO A 81 14.81 4.32 -7.25
N GLU A 82 15.66 3.41 -7.73
CA GLU A 82 15.61 2.92 -9.12
C GLU A 82 14.29 2.20 -9.41
N MET A 83 13.84 1.35 -8.48
CA MET A 83 12.60 0.60 -8.62
C MET A 83 11.38 1.51 -8.50
N VAL A 84 11.40 2.44 -7.54
CA VAL A 84 10.35 3.47 -7.40
C VAL A 84 10.19 4.28 -8.68
N ASN A 85 11.30 4.72 -9.28
CA ASN A 85 11.27 5.48 -10.54
C ASN A 85 10.72 4.65 -11.70
N ALA A 86 11.02 3.34 -11.75
CA ALA A 86 10.46 2.44 -12.75
C ALA A 86 8.94 2.29 -12.58
N LEU A 87 8.45 2.01 -11.38
CA LEU A 87 7.01 1.89 -11.11
C LEU A 87 6.27 3.21 -11.37
N ARG A 88 6.88 4.36 -11.07
CA ARG A 88 6.26 5.67 -11.28
C ARG A 88 5.99 5.98 -12.76
N ARG A 89 6.80 5.42 -13.67
CA ARG A 89 6.56 5.49 -15.12
C ARG A 89 5.42 4.58 -15.57
N GLU A 90 5.22 3.47 -14.88
CA GLU A 90 4.23 2.46 -15.23
C GLU A 90 2.84 2.73 -14.65
N ILE A 91 2.79 3.21 -13.40
CA ILE A 91 1.57 3.51 -12.64
C ILE A 91 1.65 4.98 -12.20
N PRO A 92 1.54 5.94 -13.13
CA PRO A 92 1.78 7.36 -12.87
C PRO A 92 0.74 8.00 -11.94
N GLU A 93 -0.45 7.42 -11.83
CA GLU A 93 -1.50 7.91 -10.91
C GLU A 93 -1.32 7.42 -9.47
N ALA A 94 -0.43 6.46 -9.22
CA ALA A 94 -0.11 6.03 -7.86
C ALA A 94 0.71 7.11 -7.13
N VAL A 95 0.51 7.19 -5.83
CA VAL A 95 1.31 8.06 -4.96
C VAL A 95 2.52 7.27 -4.47
N PHE A 96 3.70 7.89 -4.46
CA PHE A 96 4.93 7.28 -3.97
C PHE A 96 5.44 8.08 -2.77
N THR A 97 5.74 7.41 -1.67
CA THR A 97 6.16 8.04 -0.42
C THR A 97 7.12 7.15 0.37
N ASN A 98 7.61 7.66 1.51
CA ASN A 98 8.40 6.91 2.48
C ASN A 98 7.55 6.67 3.76
N HIS A 99 8.04 5.86 4.69
CA HIS A 99 7.29 5.53 5.91
C HIS A 99 7.08 6.75 6.83
N GLU A 100 8.00 7.71 6.82
CA GLU A 100 7.94 8.92 7.66
C GLU A 100 6.80 9.87 7.19
N ASP A 101 6.61 9.98 5.88
CA ASP A 101 5.62 10.86 5.25
C ASP A 101 4.26 10.18 5.01
N LEU A 102 4.17 8.85 5.14
CA LEU A 102 2.96 8.08 4.84
C LEU A 102 1.72 8.60 5.58
N SER A 103 1.86 8.91 6.88
CA SER A 103 0.77 9.50 7.68
C SER A 103 0.28 10.83 7.10
N LYS A 104 1.19 11.66 6.58
CA LYS A 104 0.86 12.96 5.99
C LYS A 104 0.15 12.79 4.64
N VAL A 105 0.61 11.85 3.82
CA VAL A 105 -0.04 11.48 2.56
C VAL A 105 -1.47 10.97 2.80
N LEU A 106 -1.65 10.07 3.76
CA LEU A 106 -2.96 9.53 4.12
C LEU A 106 -3.92 10.60 4.63
N ALA A 107 -3.43 11.60 5.37
CA ALA A 107 -4.23 12.75 5.79
C ALA A 107 -4.66 13.65 4.61
N GLY A 108 -3.85 13.72 3.55
CA GLY A 108 -4.13 14.50 2.34
C GLY A 108 -5.07 13.80 1.34
N LEU A 109 -5.33 12.50 1.50
CA LEU A 109 -6.35 11.78 0.73
C LEU A 109 -7.79 12.12 1.18
N GLY A 110 -7.93 13.07 2.12
CA GLY A 110 -9.12 13.54 2.82
C GLY A 110 -10.15 14.23 1.94
#